data_AF-A0A7X3R5T9-F1
#
_entry.id   AF-A0A7X3R5T9-F1
#
_cell.length_a   1.000
_cell.length_b   1.000
_cell.length_c   1.000
_cell.angle_alpha   90.00
_cell.angle_beta   90.00
_cell.angle_gamma   90.00
#
_symmetry.space_group_name_H-M   'P 1'
#
loop_
_entity.id
_entity.type
_entity.pdbx_description
1 polymer ?
#
loop_
_entity_poly.entity_id
_entity_poly.type
_entity_poly.pdbx_seq_one_letter_code
_entity_poly.pdbx_strand_id
1 'polypeptide(L)'
;MSLNNVREVWKSRLGLIMAMAGNAIGLGNFLRFPVQAAANGGGAFMIPYFIAFLVVGIPMMWVEWSVGRFGGKHGHGTTPGIMYRLWKHPAAKYIGVLGIAAPVAFALYYSYVQSWTLAYSFFSLTGQYFGISSQAEMGAFLSSFQGVTESAYFSSVATAYIFFLINLGIVFWVLSRGVVRGIE
;
A
#
# COMPACT_ATOMS: atom_id res chain seq x y z
N MET A 1 -28.80 3.28 -4.14
CA MET A 1 -28.85 2.10 -3.25
C MET A 1 -29.45 0.96 -4.06
N SER A 2 -28.62 0.09 -4.64
CA SER A 2 -29.07 -0.98 -5.56
C SER A 2 -29.56 -2.20 -4.76
N LEU A 3 -30.77 -2.67 -5.06
CA LEU A 3 -31.57 -3.64 -4.30
C LEU A 3 -31.25 -5.12 -4.61
N ASN A 4 -30.01 -5.46 -4.95
CA ASN A 4 -29.53 -6.84 -5.02
C ASN A 4 -28.05 -6.89 -4.58
N ASN A 5 -27.81 -6.92 -3.27
CA ASN A 5 -26.47 -7.01 -2.69
C ASN A 5 -25.90 -8.44 -2.81
N VAL A 6 -25.78 -8.96 -4.03
CA VAL A 6 -24.96 -10.15 -4.27
C VAL A 6 -23.51 -9.73 -4.05
N ARG A 7 -22.86 -10.33 -3.05
CA ARG A 7 -21.44 -10.07 -2.75
C ARG A 7 -20.61 -10.33 -4.01
N GLU A 8 -19.76 -9.38 -4.37
CA GLU A 8 -18.85 -9.54 -5.50
C GLU A 8 -17.88 -10.70 -5.23
N VAL A 9 -17.63 -11.51 -6.26
CA VAL A 9 -16.74 -12.67 -6.23
C VAL A 9 -15.75 -12.58 -7.38
N TRP A 10 -14.54 -13.09 -7.16
CA TRP A 10 -13.53 -13.23 -8.21
C TRP A 10 -14.02 -14.24 -9.26
N LYS A 11 -13.97 -13.87 -10.55
CA LYS A 11 -14.44 -14.72 -11.65
C LYS A 11 -13.41 -15.78 -12.03
N SER A 12 -12.13 -15.51 -11.79
CA SER A 12 -11.03 -16.42 -12.11
C SER A 12 -10.02 -16.55 -10.96
N ARG A 13 -9.38 -17.73 -10.91
CA ARG A 13 -8.28 -17.98 -9.96
C ARG A 13 -7.07 -17.09 -10.26
N LEU A 14 -6.78 -16.85 -11.54
CA LEU A 14 -5.65 -16.02 -11.94
C LEU A 14 -5.88 -14.55 -11.54
N GLY A 15 -7.07 -14.01 -11.76
CA GLY A 15 -7.43 -12.66 -11.34
C GLY A 15 -7.31 -12.48 -9.83
N LEU A 16 -7.78 -13.44 -9.03
CA LEU A 16 -7.57 -13.45 -7.58
C LEU A 16 -6.07 -13.45 -7.20
N ILE A 17 -5.26 -14.31 -7.82
CA ILE A 17 -3.82 -14.38 -7.53
C ILE A 17 -3.14 -13.05 -7.89
N MET A 18 -3.43 -12.49 -9.05
CA MET A 18 -2.86 -11.21 -9.50
C MET A 18 -3.27 -10.05 -8.60
N ALA A 19 -4.54 -9.99 -8.18
CA ALA A 19 -5.01 -8.99 -7.22
C ALA A 19 -4.28 -9.07 -5.88
N MET A 20 -4.10 -10.27 -5.35
CA MET A 20 -3.45 -10.49 -4.06
C MET A 20 -1.93 -10.32 -4.13
N ALA A 21 -1.30 -10.71 -5.25
CA ALA A 21 0.11 -10.44 -5.50
C ALA A 21 0.35 -8.93 -5.62
N GLY A 22 -0.50 -8.19 -6.34
CA GLY A 22 -0.43 -6.73 -6.42
C GLY A 22 -0.69 -6.03 -5.09
N ASN A 23 -1.53 -6.60 -4.22
CA ASN A 23 -1.71 -6.10 -2.85
C ASN A 23 -0.45 -6.28 -1.98
N ALA A 24 0.30 -7.37 -2.17
CA ALA A 24 1.50 -7.66 -1.38
C ALA A 24 2.77 -6.99 -1.93
N ILE A 25 2.90 -6.88 -3.26
CA ILE A 25 4.08 -6.32 -3.93
C ILE A 25 3.91 -4.82 -4.10
N GLY A 26 4.69 -4.03 -3.36
CA GLY A 26 4.61 -2.57 -3.43
C GLY A 26 5.89 -1.85 -3.01
N LEU A 27 5.76 -0.60 -2.56
CA LEU A 27 6.86 0.24 -2.08
C LEU A 27 7.66 -0.42 -0.96
N GLY A 28 7.02 -1.30 -0.17
CA GLY A 28 7.72 -2.11 0.84
C GLY A 28 8.84 -2.95 0.25
N ASN A 29 8.62 -3.58 -0.90
CA ASN A 29 9.58 -4.49 -1.54
C ASN A 29 10.73 -3.72 -2.18
N PHE A 30 10.45 -2.55 -2.79
CA PHE A 30 11.44 -1.80 -3.55
C PHE A 30 12.17 -0.72 -2.75
N LEU A 31 11.54 -0.14 -1.72
CA LEU A 31 12.13 0.92 -0.90
C LEU A 31 12.48 0.43 0.50
N ARG A 32 11.52 -0.18 1.21
CA ARG A 32 11.73 -0.55 2.62
C ARG A 32 12.68 -1.72 2.79
N PHE A 33 12.51 -2.80 2.01
CA PHE A 33 13.32 -4.01 2.15
C PHE A 33 14.81 -3.77 1.90
N PRO A 34 15.25 -3.09 0.81
CA PRO A 34 16.67 -2.82 0.60
C PRO A 34 17.30 -1.98 1.72
N VAL A 35 16.57 -0.96 2.20
CA VAL A 35 17.04 -0.11 3.31
C VAL A 35 17.21 -0.93 4.59
N GLN A 36 16.22 -1.76 4.95
CA GLN A 36 16.31 -2.61 6.14
C GLN A 36 17.41 -3.66 6.00
N ALA A 37 17.56 -4.28 4.84
CA ALA A 37 18.64 -5.25 4.60
C ALA A 37 20.01 -4.58 4.72
N ALA A 38 20.24 -3.45 4.04
CA ALA A 38 21.50 -2.74 4.09
C ALA A 38 21.85 -2.26 5.51
N ALA A 39 20.88 -1.70 6.24
CA ALA A 39 21.10 -1.20 7.60
C ALA A 39 21.36 -2.30 8.64
N ASN A 40 20.94 -3.54 8.38
CA ASN A 40 21.06 -4.67 9.31
C ASN A 40 22.09 -5.73 8.85
N GLY A 41 23.14 -5.31 8.15
CA GLY A 41 24.26 -6.20 7.78
C GLY A 41 24.00 -7.07 6.54
N GLY A 42 23.09 -6.64 5.65
CA GLY A 42 22.87 -7.24 4.33
C GLY A 42 22.48 -8.71 4.40
N GLY A 43 23.44 -9.59 4.10
CA GLY A 43 23.25 -11.04 4.17
C GLY A 43 22.88 -11.55 5.56
N ALA A 44 23.39 -10.92 6.63
CA ALA A 44 23.06 -11.30 8.01
C ALA A 44 21.56 -11.10 8.32
N PHE A 45 20.94 -10.04 7.77
CA PHE A 45 19.50 -9.78 7.92
C PHE A 45 18.62 -10.84 7.26
N MET A 46 19.12 -11.57 6.25
CA MET A 46 18.34 -12.59 5.54
C MET A 46 17.97 -13.77 6.44
N ILE A 47 18.83 -14.13 7.41
CA ILE A 47 18.57 -15.26 8.31
C ILE A 47 17.30 -15.02 9.16
N PRO A 48 17.22 -13.96 9.99
CA PRO A 48 16.00 -13.67 10.73
C PRO A 48 14.81 -13.33 9.82
N TYR A 49 15.05 -12.73 8.65
CA TYR A 49 13.99 -12.47 7.67
C TYR A 49 13.30 -13.75 7.20
N PHE A 50 14.05 -14.79 6.80
CA PHE A 50 13.47 -16.05 6.36
C PHE A 50 12.82 -16.84 7.50
N ILE A 51 13.41 -16.79 8.71
CA ILE A 51 12.77 -17.39 9.89
C ILE A 51 11.42 -16.72 10.15
N ALA A 52 11.36 -15.38 10.18
CA ALA A 52 10.12 -14.65 10.36
C ALA A 52 9.13 -14.89 9.21
N PHE A 53 9.59 -15.01 7.98
CA PHE A 53 8.74 -15.32 6.83
C PHE A 53 8.06 -16.70 6.99
N LEU A 54 8.81 -17.73 7.40
CA LEU A 54 8.29 -19.08 7.57
C LEU A 54 7.41 -19.24 8.82
N VAL A 55 7.79 -18.62 9.94
CA VAL A 55 7.12 -18.80 11.25
C VAL A 55 5.97 -17.81 11.45
N VAL A 56 6.07 -16.61 10.89
CA VAL A 56 5.06 -15.54 11.07
C VAL A 56 4.36 -15.24 9.75
N GLY A 57 5.11 -14.97 8.68
CA GLY A 57 4.55 -14.53 7.39
C GLY A 57 3.55 -15.52 6.79
N ILE A 58 3.98 -16.75 6.53
CA ILE A 58 3.13 -17.79 5.93
C ILE A 58 1.92 -18.13 6.84
N PRO A 59 2.10 -18.41 8.15
CA PRO A 59 0.97 -18.76 9.01
C PRO A 59 -0.04 -17.62 9.16
N MET A 60 0.42 -16.38 9.33
CA MET A 60 -0.47 -15.22 9.43
C MET A 60 -1.25 -15.00 8.14
N MET A 61 -0.62 -15.16 6.97
CA MET A 61 -1.33 -15.08 5.70
C MET A 61 -2.44 -16.14 5.60
N TRP A 62 -2.20 -17.38 6.00
CA TRP A 62 -3.25 -18.41 6.03
C TRP A 62 -4.38 -18.09 7.01
N VAL A 63 -4.07 -17.51 8.17
CA VAL A 63 -5.08 -17.07 9.14
C VAL A 63 -5.94 -15.95 8.54
N GLU A 64 -5.33 -14.90 7.98
CA GLU A 64 -6.05 -13.77 7.39
C GLU A 64 -6.94 -14.20 6.22
N TRP A 65 -6.44 -15.08 5.34
CA TRP A 65 -7.24 -15.63 4.24
C TRP A 65 -8.41 -16.49 4.73
N SER A 66 -8.16 -17.34 5.73
CA SER A 66 -9.20 -18.18 6.35
C SER A 66 -10.29 -17.33 7.01
N VAL A 67 -9.89 -16.32 7.78
CA VAL A 67 -10.79 -15.39 8.48
C VAL A 67 -11.57 -14.53 7.48
N GLY A 68 -10.91 -14.01 6.45
CA GLY A 68 -11.53 -13.25 5.37
C GLY A 68 -12.56 -14.07 4.60
N ARG A 69 -12.25 -15.33 4.27
CA ARG A 69 -13.19 -16.26 3.61
C ARG A 69 -14.36 -16.65 4.51
N PHE A 70 -14.12 -16.86 5.80
CA PHE A 70 -15.17 -17.11 6.78
C PHE A 70 -16.13 -15.92 6.90
N GLY A 71 -15.60 -14.71 7.00
CA GLY A 71 -16.37 -13.46 6.92
C GLY A 71 -17.14 -13.35 5.61
N GLY A 72 -16.45 -13.67 4.51
CA GLY A 72 -16.92 -14.00 3.17
C GLY A 72 -18.33 -14.55 3.13
N LYS A 73 -18.43 -15.78 3.64
CA LYS A 73 -19.62 -16.61 3.68
C LYS A 73 -20.78 -16.00 4.47
N HIS A 74 -20.48 -15.12 5.43
CA HIS A 74 -21.48 -14.49 6.30
C HIS A 74 -21.83 -13.05 5.91
N GLY A 75 -21.41 -12.60 4.72
CA GLY A 75 -21.72 -11.26 4.22
C GLY A 75 -20.88 -10.13 4.85
N HIS A 76 -19.78 -10.44 5.54
CA HIS A 76 -18.88 -9.45 6.14
C HIS A 76 -17.53 -9.40 5.41
N GLY A 77 -17.08 -8.20 5.03
CA GLY A 77 -15.78 -7.98 4.39
C GLY A 77 -14.73 -7.33 5.30
N THR A 78 -15.14 -6.83 6.46
CA THR A 78 -14.28 -6.06 7.38
C THR A 78 -14.25 -6.67 8.78
N THR A 79 -13.15 -6.44 9.47
CA THR A 79 -12.85 -7.03 10.78
C THR A 79 -13.89 -6.78 11.88
N PRO A 80 -14.61 -5.65 12.01
CA PRO A 80 -15.64 -5.52 13.04
C PRO A 80 -16.77 -6.56 12.89
N GLY A 81 -17.21 -6.82 11.66
CA GLY A 81 -18.25 -7.81 11.38
C GLY A 81 -17.74 -9.23 11.52
N ILE A 82 -16.51 -9.49 11.05
CA ILE A 82 -15.90 -10.82 11.10
C ILE A 82 -15.56 -11.22 12.54
N MET A 83 -14.95 -10.31 13.32
CA MET A 83 -14.57 -10.58 14.71
C MET A 83 -15.78 -10.86 15.59
N TYR A 84 -16.90 -10.14 15.41
CA TYR A 84 -18.13 -10.43 16.16
C TYR A 84 -18.71 -11.81 15.85
N ARG A 85 -18.45 -12.35 14.65
CA ARG A 85 -18.85 -13.72 14.27
C ARG A 85 -17.94 -14.77 14.89
N LEU A 86 -16.65 -14.49 15.03
CA LEU A 86 -15.67 -15.38 15.65
C LEU A 86 -15.80 -15.39 17.18
N TRP A 87 -16.01 -14.22 17.78
CA TRP A 87 -16.21 -14.04 19.20
C TRP A 87 -17.47 -13.21 19.45
N LYS A 88 -18.53 -13.87 19.94
CA LYS A 88 -19.84 -13.26 20.21
C LYS A 88 -19.82 -12.40 21.48
N HIS A 89 -18.98 -11.38 21.49
CA HIS A 89 -18.83 -10.43 22.60
C HIS A 89 -18.79 -9.00 22.05
N PRO A 90 -19.39 -7.99 22.72
CA PRO A 90 -19.37 -6.61 22.24
C PRO A 90 -17.97 -6.06 21.96
N ALA A 91 -16.98 -6.44 22.78
CA ALA A 91 -15.58 -6.04 22.61
C ALA A 91 -14.99 -6.44 21.24
N ALA A 92 -15.45 -7.55 20.64
CA ALA A 92 -14.94 -8.03 19.36
C ALA A 92 -15.15 -7.02 18.23
N LYS A 93 -16.25 -6.25 18.27
CA LYS A 93 -16.52 -5.19 17.29
C LYS A 93 -15.51 -4.05 17.41
N TYR A 94 -15.23 -3.63 18.65
CA TYR A 94 -14.30 -2.53 18.94
C TYR A 94 -12.85 -2.89 18.59
N ILE A 95 -12.40 -4.11 18.94
CA ILE A 95 -11.09 -4.61 18.51
C ILE A 95 -11.03 -4.69 16.99
N GLY A 96 -12.12 -5.14 16.36
CA GLY A 96 -12.24 -5.21 14.91
C GLY A 96 -12.11 -3.85 14.21
N VAL A 97 -12.37 -2.72 14.88
CA VAL A 97 -12.18 -1.39 14.28
C VAL A 97 -10.72 -1.14 13.90
N LEU A 98 -9.76 -1.76 14.59
CA LEU A 98 -8.34 -1.64 14.27
C LEU A 98 -8.01 -2.10 12.84
N GLY A 99 -8.71 -3.13 12.34
CA GLY A 99 -8.54 -3.60 10.97
C GLY A 99 -9.19 -2.71 9.90
N ILE A 100 -9.81 -1.60 10.29
CA ILE A 100 -10.22 -0.50 9.40
C ILE A 100 -9.33 0.72 9.62
N ALA A 101 -9.12 1.09 10.89
CA ALA A 101 -8.36 2.28 11.26
C ALA A 101 -6.89 2.20 10.79
N ALA A 102 -6.22 1.07 10.97
CA ALA A 102 -4.82 0.92 10.58
C ALA A 102 -4.62 0.99 9.05
N PRO A 103 -5.37 0.27 8.20
CA PRO A 103 -5.27 0.44 6.76
C PRO A 103 -5.59 1.86 6.26
N VAL A 104 -6.57 2.55 6.87
CA VAL A 104 -6.88 3.94 6.52
C VAL A 104 -5.72 4.87 6.86
N ALA A 105 -5.16 4.77 8.07
CA ALA A 105 -3.99 5.56 8.46
C ALA A 105 -2.79 5.30 7.54
N PHE A 106 -2.57 4.04 7.17
CA PHE A 106 -1.51 3.67 6.25
C PHE A 106 -1.75 4.19 4.83
N ALA A 107 -3.00 4.15 4.34
CA ALA A 107 -3.34 4.66 3.02
C ALA A 107 -3.02 6.15 2.85
N LEU A 108 -3.17 6.96 3.91
CA LEU A 108 -2.90 8.40 3.86
C LEU A 108 -1.44 8.71 3.52
N TYR A 109 -0.49 8.20 4.30
CA TYR A 109 0.92 8.46 4.02
C TYR A 109 1.41 7.69 2.79
N TYR A 110 0.92 6.46 2.58
CA TYR A 110 1.34 5.63 1.46
C TYR A 110 0.94 6.25 0.12
N SER A 111 -0.25 6.87 0.05
CA SER A 111 -0.68 7.64 -1.13
C SER A 111 0.23 8.83 -1.41
N TYR A 112 0.75 9.49 -0.38
CA TYR A 112 1.71 10.59 -0.56
C TYR A 112 3.06 10.09 -1.08
N VAL A 113 3.62 9.01 -0.51
CA VAL A 113 4.87 8.43 -1.03
C VAL A 113 4.69 7.88 -2.45
N GLN A 114 3.52 7.30 -2.76
CA GLN A 114 3.18 6.86 -4.11
C GLN A 114 3.19 8.03 -5.11
N SER A 115 2.72 9.22 -4.72
CA SER A 115 2.75 10.38 -5.62
C SER A 115 4.17 10.84 -5.95
N TRP A 116 5.14 10.58 -5.06
CA TRP A 116 6.56 10.85 -5.35
C TRP A 116 7.04 9.96 -6.49
N THR A 117 6.67 8.67 -6.49
CA THR A 117 7.05 7.76 -7.58
C THR A 117 6.44 8.18 -8.92
N LEU A 118 5.22 8.71 -8.92
CA LEU A 118 4.59 9.30 -10.10
C LEU A 118 5.35 10.55 -10.58
N ALA A 119 5.70 11.45 -9.66
CA ALA A 119 6.48 12.64 -9.97
C ALA A 119 7.86 12.29 -10.54
N TYR A 120 8.59 11.38 -9.90
CA TYR A 120 9.90 10.94 -10.35
C TYR A 120 9.86 10.19 -11.68
N SER A 121 8.77 9.48 -11.97
CA SER A 121 8.53 8.91 -13.30
C SER A 121 8.43 10.03 -14.36
N PHE A 122 7.68 11.10 -14.06
CA PHE A 122 7.59 12.26 -14.95
C PHE A 122 8.93 13.01 -15.08
N PHE A 123 9.66 13.19 -13.98
CA PHE A 123 10.99 13.83 -13.98
C PHE A 123 12.02 13.01 -14.75
N SER A 124 11.91 11.67 -14.73
CA SER A 124 12.71 10.77 -15.57
C SER A 124 12.43 10.98 -17.04
N LEU A 125 11.15 11.07 -17.42
CA LEU A 125 10.72 11.26 -18.82
C LEU A 125 11.13 12.62 -19.37
N THR A 126 11.17 13.65 -18.51
CA THR A 126 11.55 15.02 -18.88
C THR A 126 13.04 15.33 -18.66
N GLY A 127 13.80 14.40 -18.10
CA GLY A 127 15.23 14.55 -17.84
C GLY A 127 15.59 15.57 -16.74
N GLN A 128 14.64 15.95 -15.87
CA GLN A 128 14.81 17.07 -14.93
C GLN A 128 15.94 16.91 -13.92
N TYR A 129 16.32 15.68 -13.57
CA TYR A 129 17.40 15.40 -12.63
C TYR A 129 18.61 14.70 -13.25
N PHE A 130 18.69 14.55 -14.58
CA PHE A 130 19.77 13.76 -15.23
C PHE A 130 21.18 14.35 -15.06
N GLY A 131 21.28 15.63 -14.70
CA GLY A 131 22.55 16.27 -14.33
C GLY A 131 23.00 16.01 -12.89
N ILE A 132 22.16 15.38 -12.06
CA ILE A 132 22.45 15.09 -10.66
C ILE A 132 23.09 13.72 -10.54
N SER A 133 24.36 13.67 -10.14
CA SER A 133 25.15 12.43 -10.02
C SER A 133 25.53 12.09 -8.58
N SER A 134 25.45 13.05 -7.67
CA SER A 134 25.75 12.86 -6.25
C SER A 134 24.52 12.42 -5.45
N GLN A 135 24.71 11.49 -4.51
CA GLN A 135 23.67 11.10 -3.56
C GLN A 135 23.18 12.29 -2.73
N ALA A 136 24.08 13.19 -2.33
CA ALA A 136 23.74 14.35 -1.53
C ALA A 136 22.84 15.32 -2.30
N GLU A 137 23.15 15.55 -3.59
CA GLU A 137 22.37 16.41 -4.46
C GLU A 137 21.00 15.79 -4.79
N MET A 138 20.92 14.48 -5.00
CA MET A 138 19.63 13.79 -5.18
C MET A 138 18.77 13.87 -3.91
N GLY A 139 19.40 13.79 -2.74
CA GLY A 139 18.74 14.03 -1.45
C GLY A 139 18.22 15.47 -1.32
N ALA A 140 18.99 16.45 -1.79
CA ALA A 140 18.57 17.85 -1.82
C ALA A 140 17.42 18.10 -2.81
N PHE A 141 17.44 17.43 -3.97
CA PHE A 141 16.35 17.47 -4.95
C PHE A 141 15.05 16.94 -4.34
N LEU A 142 15.09 15.80 -3.64
CA LEU A 142 13.94 15.26 -2.93
C LEU A 142 13.47 16.20 -1.80
N SER A 143 14.40 16.74 -1.01
CA SER A 143 14.08 17.64 0.10
C SER A 143 13.44 18.95 -0.38
N SER A 144 13.91 19.49 -1.52
CA SER A 144 13.30 20.64 -2.18
C SER A 144 11.93 20.31 -2.75
N PHE A 145 11.75 19.13 -3.36
CA PHE A 145 10.44 18.66 -3.84
C PHE A 145 9.42 18.55 -2.70
N GLN A 146 9.84 18.03 -1.56
CA GLN A 146 9.02 17.90 -0.35
C GLN A 146 8.73 19.23 0.36
N GLY A 147 9.42 20.31 -0.01
CA GLY A 147 9.35 21.61 0.67
C GLY A 147 10.03 21.62 2.05
N VAL A 148 10.98 20.73 2.29
CA VAL A 148 11.74 20.64 3.56
C VAL A 148 12.87 21.67 3.62
N THR A 149 13.49 21.96 2.47
CA THR A 149 14.59 22.93 2.33
C THR A 149 14.21 24.04 1.37
N GLU A 150 14.82 25.23 1.54
CA GLU A 150 14.66 26.33 0.58
C GLU A 150 15.03 25.90 -0.84
N SER A 151 14.28 26.45 -1.79
CA SER A 151 13.97 25.78 -3.03
C SER A 151 15.06 26.00 -4.10
N ALA A 152 16.05 25.11 -4.17
CA ALA A 152 17.09 25.13 -5.21
C ALA A 152 16.60 24.57 -6.56
N TYR A 153 15.65 23.63 -6.55
CA TYR A 153 15.22 22.88 -7.75
C TYR A 153 13.76 23.09 -8.14
N PHE A 154 12.89 23.37 -7.18
CA PHE A 154 11.46 23.62 -7.40
C PHE A 154 11.13 25.03 -6.94
N SER A 155 10.16 25.72 -7.56
CA SER A 155 9.78 27.07 -7.10
C SER A 155 8.90 27.05 -5.84
N SER A 156 8.19 25.94 -5.59
CA SER A 156 7.26 25.79 -4.46
C SER A 156 6.95 24.31 -4.20
N VAL A 157 6.52 24.01 -2.97
CA VAL A 157 5.92 22.72 -2.58
C VAL A 157 4.63 22.40 -3.36
N ALA A 158 4.07 23.39 -4.07
CA ALA A 158 2.91 23.21 -4.95
C ALA A 158 3.11 22.05 -5.94
N THR A 159 4.31 21.85 -6.50
CA THR A 159 4.58 20.74 -7.43
C THR A 159 4.32 19.38 -6.78
N ALA A 160 4.76 19.17 -5.53
CA ALA A 160 4.49 17.91 -4.82
C ALA A 160 3.00 17.70 -4.54
N TYR A 161 2.28 18.75 -4.13
CA TYR A 161 0.84 18.65 -3.90
C TYR A 161 0.04 18.44 -5.20
N ILE A 162 0.48 19.01 -6.33
CA ILE A 162 -0.13 18.76 -7.64
C ILE A 162 -0.02 17.27 -7.98
N PHE A 163 1.18 16.68 -7.90
CA PHE A 163 1.35 15.24 -8.13
C PHE A 163 0.57 14.39 -7.13
N PHE A 164 0.46 14.83 -5.87
CA PHE A 164 -0.37 14.17 -4.88
C PHE A 164 -1.86 14.16 -5.24
N LEU A 165 -2.42 15.31 -5.66
CA LEU A 165 -3.81 15.41 -6.09
C LEU A 165 -4.07 14.58 -7.35
N ILE A 166 -3.14 14.58 -8.31
CA ILE A 166 -3.22 13.72 -9.50
C ILE A 166 -3.23 12.24 -9.08
N ASN A 167 -2.31 11.83 -8.21
CA ASN A 167 -2.24 10.45 -7.71
C ASN A 167 -3.52 10.05 -6.98
N LEU A 168 -4.05 10.91 -6.11
CA LEU A 168 -5.32 10.68 -5.43
C LEU A 168 -6.48 10.54 -6.43
N GLY A 169 -6.52 11.39 -7.47
CA GLY A 169 -7.51 11.31 -8.54
C GLY A 169 -7.45 9.97 -9.29
N ILE A 170 -6.24 9.50 -9.63
CA ILE A 170 -6.02 8.21 -10.28
C ILE A 170 -6.48 7.07 -9.37
N VAL A 171 -6.06 7.05 -8.10
CA VAL A 171 -6.44 6.02 -7.13
C VAL A 171 -7.96 5.99 -6.94
N PHE A 172 -8.59 7.14 -6.76
CA PHE A 172 -10.04 7.24 -6.63
C PHE A 172 -10.76 6.74 -7.88
N TRP A 173 -10.28 7.12 -9.06
CA TRP A 173 -10.83 6.65 -10.33
C TRP A 173 -10.73 5.13 -10.49
N VAL A 174 -9.57 4.53 -10.19
CA VAL A 174 -9.39 3.07 -10.21
C VAL A 174 -10.34 2.38 -9.23
N LEU A 175 -10.42 2.87 -7.98
CA LEU A 175 -11.30 2.31 -6.96
C LEU A 175 -12.78 2.44 -7.33
N SER A 176 -13.19 3.55 -7.96
CA SER A 176 -14.57 3.79 -8.39
C SER A 176 -15.05 2.80 -9.47
N ARG A 177 -14.12 2.23 -10.25
CA ARG A 177 -14.42 1.23 -11.28
C ARG A 177 -14.53 -0.20 -10.72
N GLY A 178 -14.13 -0.40 -9.46
CA GLY A 178 -14.10 -1.70 -8.80
C GLY A 178 -12.87 -2.52 -9.20
N VAL A 179 -12.21 -3.11 -8.21
CA VAL A 179 -10.95 -3.85 -8.40
C VAL A 179 -11.17 -5.09 -9.28
N VAL A 180 -12.30 -5.78 -9.12
CA VAL A 180 -12.62 -6.97 -9.91
C VAL A 180 -12.72 -6.63 -11.40
N ARG A 181 -13.43 -5.56 -11.77
CA ARG A 181 -13.55 -5.11 -13.17
C ARG A 181 -12.26 -4.53 -13.75
N GLY A 182 -11.35 -4.07 -12.90
CA GLY A 182 -10.05 -3.56 -13.33
C GLY A 182 -9.03 -4.65 -13.65
N ILE A 183 -9.22 -5.85 -13.09
CA ILE A 183 -8.31 -7.00 -13.26
C ILE A 183 -8.92 -8.06 -14.19
N GLU A 184 -10.25 -8.20 -14.22
CA GLU A 184 -11.03 -9.17 -15.02
C GLU A 184 -12.17 -8.55 -15.83
#